data_AF-A0A0K0CYH2-F1
#
_entry.id   AF-A0A0K0CYH2-F1
#
_cell.length_a   1.000
_cell.length_b   1.000
_cell.length_c   1.000
_cell.angle_alpha   90.00
_cell.angle_beta   90.00
_cell.angle_gamma   90.00
#
_symmetry.space_group_name_H-M   'P 1'
#
loop_
_entity.id
_entity.type
_entity.pdbx_description
1 polymer ?
#
loop_
_entity_poly.entity_id
_entity_poly.type
_entity_poly.pdbx_seq_one_letter_code
_entity_poly.pdbx_strand_id
1 'polypeptide(L)'
;MMQVVKVLDYGDHEYFGNITVDTHNQQFTVVLDTGSAMFWVPGTDCRTNIIRSTTCYGRHEFVPFSSTTFVKRNETWLINYHIGEPKGILGTDTILLDKPIFTVWMAEQGTAAEIHGGLFTYGGIDTMNCGPVIAYEPIVSSTHYQLKMSAIEMRNYTHSKVYKAVVDTGTPLIGGPKVVIQKFADAAGAVYNATDNIYRINCNASDSTLDFVTGKNMYAVEAANYILKSKKCYFAIFSLEWPGFGPEWVLGTPFIRQFCSISDIRQKEIEFSLSL
;
A
#
# COMPACT_ATOMS: atom_id res chain seq x y z
N MET A 1 -21.48 -3.19 -11.96
CA MET A 1 -20.80 -2.08 -12.65
C MET A 1 -19.36 -2.03 -12.17
N MET A 2 -18.37 -1.96 -13.07
CA MET A 2 -16.97 -1.72 -12.71
C MET A 2 -16.88 -0.45 -11.87
N GLN A 3 -16.30 -0.53 -10.68
CA GLN A 3 -16.24 0.59 -9.74
C GLN A 3 -14.83 1.16 -9.75
N VAL A 4 -14.71 2.42 -10.15
CA VAL A 4 -13.44 3.15 -10.13
C VAL A 4 -13.45 4.07 -8.92
N VAL A 5 -12.56 3.78 -7.97
CA VAL A 5 -12.32 4.61 -6.79
C VAL A 5 -11.12 5.50 -7.08
N LYS A 6 -11.36 6.81 -7.16
CA LYS A 6 -10.28 7.78 -7.24
C LYS A 6 -9.55 7.83 -5.90
N VAL A 7 -8.23 7.79 -5.97
CA VAL A 7 -7.36 7.88 -4.82
C VAL A 7 -6.93 9.33 -4.65
N LEU A 8 -7.08 9.86 -3.45
CA LEU A 8 -6.55 11.16 -3.05
C LEU A 8 -5.15 10.97 -2.49
N ASP A 9 -4.19 11.71 -3.04
CA ASP A 9 -2.81 11.77 -2.58
C ASP A 9 -2.68 12.81 -1.46
N TYR A 10 -2.13 12.42 -0.32
CA TYR A 10 -1.78 13.35 0.76
C TYR A 10 -0.26 13.56 0.86
N GLY A 11 0.35 14.00 -0.25
CA GLY A 11 1.76 14.34 -0.31
C GLY A 11 2.67 13.13 -0.17
N ASP A 12 2.31 12.03 -0.81
CA ASP A 12 2.98 10.73 -0.80
C ASP A 12 3.01 10.07 0.57
N HIS A 13 2.28 10.57 1.57
CA HIS A 13 2.26 10.00 2.91
C HIS A 13 1.17 8.93 3.06
N GLU A 14 -0.04 9.22 2.57
CA GLU A 14 -1.21 8.36 2.69
C GLU A 14 -2.11 8.54 1.46
N TYR A 15 -2.78 7.46 1.07
CA TYR A 15 -3.64 7.38 -0.11
C TYR A 15 -5.05 6.96 0.29
N PHE A 16 -6.03 7.83 -0.01
CA PHE A 16 -7.42 7.64 0.46
C PHE A 16 -8.39 7.42 -0.68
N GLY A 17 -9.32 6.48 -0.51
CA GLY A 17 -10.42 6.24 -1.41
C GLY A 17 -11.77 6.46 -0.73
N ASN A 18 -12.73 7.05 -1.45
CA ASN A 18 -14.11 7.03 -1.03
C ASN A 18 -14.77 5.72 -1.49
N ILE A 19 -15.28 4.97 -0.52
CA ILE A 19 -16.02 3.73 -0.75
C ILE A 19 -17.44 3.87 -0.24
N THR A 20 -18.26 2.92 -0.67
CA THR A 20 -19.64 2.77 -0.23
C THR A 20 -19.79 1.37 0.31
N VAL A 21 -20.19 1.26 1.57
CA VAL A 21 -20.41 0.00 2.28
C VAL A 21 -21.91 -0.15 2.44
N ASP A 22 -22.41 -1.38 2.28
CA ASP A 22 -23.82 -1.78 2.43
C ASP A 22 -24.75 -1.56 1.22
N THR A 23 -26.01 -1.99 1.38
CA THR A 23 -27.08 -1.87 0.39
C THR A 23 -27.79 -0.51 0.35
N HIS A 24 -27.48 0.40 1.29
CA HIS A 24 -28.08 1.72 1.46
C HIS A 24 -27.10 2.89 1.30
N ASN A 25 -25.90 2.59 0.81
CA ASN A 25 -24.85 3.50 0.44
C ASN A 25 -24.20 4.29 1.60
N GLN A 26 -23.84 3.64 2.71
CA GLN A 26 -23.03 4.29 3.75
C GLN A 26 -21.61 4.60 3.22
N GLN A 27 -21.25 5.88 3.15
CA GLN A 27 -19.97 6.31 2.55
C GLN A 27 -18.86 6.47 3.58
N PHE A 28 -17.66 5.99 3.23
CA PHE A 28 -16.46 6.12 4.05
C PHE A 28 -15.27 6.56 3.21
N THR A 29 -14.42 7.40 3.79
CA THR A 29 -13.07 7.65 3.28
C THR A 29 -12.13 6.70 4.01
N VAL A 30 -11.46 5.82 3.26
CA VAL A 30 -10.61 4.76 3.81
C VAL A 30 -9.22 4.81 3.21
N VAL A 31 -8.23 4.39 3.98
CA VAL A 31 -6.92 4.01 3.43
C VAL A 31 -7.10 2.69 2.71
N LEU A 32 -6.71 2.64 1.45
CA LEU A 32 -6.72 1.41 0.68
C LEU A 32 -5.36 0.74 0.90
N ASP A 33 -5.35 -0.28 1.76
CA ASP A 33 -4.15 -0.97 2.25
C ASP A 33 -4.14 -2.40 1.72
N THR A 34 -3.27 -2.68 0.73
CA THR A 34 -3.04 -4.03 0.20
C THR A 34 -2.08 -4.85 1.07
N GLY A 35 -1.42 -4.24 2.05
CA GLY A 35 -0.55 -4.88 3.03
C GLY A 35 -1.29 -5.65 4.12
N SER A 36 -2.57 -5.34 4.36
CA SER A 36 -3.45 -6.05 5.30
C SER A 36 -4.62 -6.75 4.63
N ALA A 37 -5.26 -7.68 5.35
CA ALA A 37 -6.40 -8.46 4.86
C ALA A 37 -7.73 -8.12 5.58
N MET A 38 -7.76 -7.03 6.34
CA MET A 38 -8.89 -6.67 7.18
C MET A 38 -9.48 -5.32 6.78
N PHE A 39 -10.77 -5.33 6.46
CA PHE A 39 -11.56 -4.12 6.32
C PHE A 39 -12.18 -3.75 7.67
N TRP A 40 -12.05 -2.49 8.08
CA TRP A 40 -12.67 -1.98 9.31
C TRP A 40 -13.08 -0.52 9.14
N VAL A 41 -14.19 -0.15 9.78
CA VAL A 41 -14.74 1.21 9.82
C VAL A 41 -15.20 1.53 11.25
N PRO A 42 -15.24 2.80 11.66
CA PRO A 42 -15.77 3.18 12.97
C PRO A 42 -17.23 2.73 13.13
N GLY A 43 -17.56 2.01 14.20
CA GLY A 43 -18.95 1.72 14.56
C GLY A 43 -19.56 2.85 15.39
N THR A 44 -20.90 2.89 15.50
CA THR A 44 -21.62 3.85 16.36
C THR A 44 -21.22 3.77 17.85
N ASP A 45 -20.65 2.65 18.28
CA ASP A 45 -20.11 2.43 19.62
C ASP A 45 -18.72 3.05 19.85
N CYS A 46 -18.07 3.55 18.80
CA CYS A 46 -16.75 4.18 18.91
C CYS A 46 -16.78 5.44 19.80
N ARG A 47 -17.87 6.23 19.74
CA ARG A 47 -18.04 7.43 20.56
C ARG A 47 -18.50 7.17 21.99
N THR A 48 -19.15 6.02 22.24
CA THR A 48 -19.83 5.74 23.51
C THR A 48 -18.99 4.94 24.50
N ASN A 49 -17.86 4.38 24.07
CA ASN A 49 -16.93 3.69 24.97
C ASN A 49 -16.22 4.68 25.91
N ILE A 50 -15.94 4.23 27.14
CA ILE A 50 -15.52 5.03 28.32
C ILE A 50 -14.24 5.86 28.10
N ILE A 51 -13.42 5.50 27.10
CA ILE A 51 -12.39 6.38 26.57
C ILE A 51 -13.07 7.22 25.50
N ARG A 52 -13.44 8.47 25.80
CA ARG A 52 -13.86 9.46 24.80
C ARG A 52 -12.76 9.58 23.74
N SER A 53 -12.77 8.68 22.76
CA SER A 53 -11.82 8.69 21.68
C SER A 53 -12.24 9.83 20.77
N THR A 54 -11.57 10.97 20.92
CA THR A 54 -11.70 12.11 20.01
C THR A 54 -11.47 11.70 18.56
N THR A 55 -10.82 10.56 18.32
CA THR A 55 -10.53 9.98 17.01
C THR A 55 -11.77 9.73 16.16
N CYS A 56 -12.92 9.36 16.74
CA CYS A 56 -14.17 9.12 16.00
C CYS A 56 -15.07 10.35 15.87
N TYR A 57 -14.72 11.46 16.53
CA TYR A 57 -15.48 12.71 16.42
C TYR A 57 -15.36 13.27 15.00
N GLY A 58 -16.50 13.62 14.39
CA GLY A 58 -16.53 14.15 13.02
C GLY A 58 -16.28 13.11 11.91
N ARG A 59 -15.99 11.85 12.24
CA ARG A 59 -15.89 10.76 11.26
C ARG A 59 -17.26 10.12 11.00
N HIS A 60 -17.44 9.57 9.81
CA HIS A 60 -18.59 8.74 9.48
C HIS A 60 -18.51 7.42 10.25
N GLU A 61 -19.66 6.98 10.76
CA GLU A 61 -19.79 5.77 11.54
C GLU A 61 -20.73 4.81 10.82
N PHE A 62 -20.37 3.54 10.83
CA PHE A 62 -21.22 2.48 10.32
C PHE A 62 -22.40 2.28 11.26
N VAL A 63 -23.60 2.47 10.71
CA VAL A 63 -24.89 2.29 11.36
C VAL A 63 -25.44 0.91 10.98
N PRO A 64 -25.38 -0.09 11.88
CA PRO A 64 -25.79 -1.46 11.55
C PRO A 64 -27.24 -1.59 11.07
N PHE A 65 -28.14 -0.81 11.67
CA PHE A 65 -29.57 -0.90 11.42
C PHE A 65 -30.02 -0.29 10.09
N SER A 66 -29.17 0.49 9.42
CA SER A 66 -29.48 0.99 8.08
C SER A 66 -29.17 -0.03 6.99
N SER A 67 -28.36 -1.06 7.25
CA SER A 67 -28.08 -2.11 6.27
C SER A 67 -29.06 -3.28 6.42
N THR A 68 -29.68 -3.73 5.32
CA THR A 68 -30.57 -4.91 5.32
C THR A 68 -29.81 -6.22 5.20
N THR A 69 -28.52 -6.17 4.87
CA THR A 69 -27.65 -7.35 4.71
C THR A 69 -26.62 -7.49 5.83
N PHE A 70 -26.55 -6.54 6.75
CA PHE A 70 -25.63 -6.60 7.86
C PHE A 70 -26.02 -7.69 8.87
N VAL A 71 -25.05 -8.54 9.20
CA VAL A 71 -25.14 -9.56 10.23
C VAL A 71 -24.01 -9.30 11.24
N LYS A 72 -24.38 -8.81 12.42
CA LYS A 72 -23.44 -8.69 13.54
C LYS A 72 -22.96 -10.08 13.96
N ARG A 73 -21.66 -10.23 14.21
CA ARG A 73 -21.12 -11.44 14.83
C ARG A 73 -20.70 -11.19 16.28
N ASN A 74 -20.46 -12.28 17.03
CA ASN A 74 -20.14 -12.21 18.46
C ASN A 74 -18.64 -12.20 18.75
N GLU A 75 -17.80 -12.37 17.72
CA GLU A 75 -16.36 -12.31 17.85
C GLU A 75 -15.84 -10.86 17.86
N THR A 76 -14.79 -10.61 18.63
CA THR A 76 -14.05 -9.35 18.62
C THR A 76 -12.75 -9.49 17.83
N TRP A 77 -12.19 -8.36 17.40
CA TRP A 77 -10.91 -8.30 16.73
C TRP A 77 -10.04 -7.18 17.30
N LEU A 78 -8.73 -7.34 17.17
CA LEU A 78 -7.70 -6.37 17.54
C LEU A 78 -6.54 -6.51 16.56
N ILE A 79 -6.05 -5.40 16.02
CA ILE A 79 -4.87 -5.36 15.15
C ILE A 79 -3.81 -4.48 15.81
N ASN A 80 -2.56 -4.93 15.80
CA ASN A 80 -1.42 -4.15 16.30
C ASN A 80 -0.72 -3.49 15.11
N TYR A 81 -1.00 -2.21 14.88
CA TYR A 81 -0.19 -1.38 13.99
C TYR A 81 0.95 -0.75 14.78
N HIS A 82 2.00 -0.30 14.08
CA HIS A 82 3.12 0.40 14.71
C HIS A 82 2.69 1.67 15.47
N ILE A 83 1.58 2.29 15.04
CA ILE A 83 1.08 3.57 15.56
C ILE A 83 -0.16 3.44 16.45
N GLY A 84 -0.67 2.23 16.69
CA GLY A 84 -1.84 2.02 17.54
C GLY A 84 -2.53 0.67 17.38
N GLU A 85 -3.54 0.46 18.22
CA GLU A 85 -4.22 -0.84 18.38
C GLU A 85 -5.74 -0.68 18.20
N PRO A 86 -6.26 -0.55 16.96
CA PRO A 86 -7.69 -0.56 16.73
C PRO A 86 -8.28 -1.91 17.11
N LYS A 87 -9.49 -1.85 17.67
CA LYS A 87 -10.26 -3.01 18.13
C LYS A 87 -11.74 -2.81 17.90
N GLY A 88 -12.48 -3.90 17.74
CA GLY A 88 -13.91 -3.84 17.49
C GLY A 88 -14.60 -5.20 17.53
N ILE A 89 -15.80 -5.23 16.97
CA ILE A 89 -16.63 -6.44 16.80
C ILE A 89 -16.67 -6.80 15.32
N LEU A 90 -16.68 -8.09 15.00
CA LEU A 90 -16.83 -8.55 13.62
C LEU A 90 -18.29 -8.46 13.16
N GLY A 91 -18.45 -8.17 11.87
CA GLY A 91 -19.72 -8.16 11.18
C GLY A 91 -19.55 -8.66 9.76
N THR A 92 -20.65 -9.05 9.13
CA THR A 92 -20.69 -9.38 7.72
C THR A 92 -21.70 -8.48 7.05
N ASP A 93 -21.33 -7.86 5.94
CA ASP A 93 -22.24 -7.09 5.10
C ASP A 93 -21.97 -7.40 3.64
N THR A 94 -22.90 -7.05 2.75
CA THR A 94 -22.77 -7.28 1.32
C THR A 94 -22.09 -6.09 0.64
N ILE A 95 -21.00 -6.35 -0.06
CA ILE A 95 -20.35 -5.43 -1.00
C ILE A 95 -20.51 -6.05 -2.39
N LEU A 96 -21.11 -5.32 -3.34
CA LEU A 96 -21.34 -5.81 -4.70
C LEU A 96 -20.18 -5.44 -5.62
N LEU A 97 -19.43 -6.45 -6.08
CA LEU A 97 -18.38 -6.32 -7.10
C LEU A 97 -18.73 -7.18 -8.32
N ASP A 98 -18.47 -6.67 -9.53
CA ASP A 98 -18.75 -7.41 -10.77
C ASP A 98 -17.89 -8.65 -10.94
N LYS A 99 -16.62 -8.53 -10.57
CA LYS A 99 -15.62 -9.60 -10.59
C LYS A 99 -14.77 -9.49 -9.33
N PRO A 100 -14.25 -10.62 -8.81
CA PRO A 100 -13.33 -10.62 -7.68
C PRO A 100 -11.91 -10.24 -8.13
N ILE A 101 -11.80 -9.16 -8.90
CA ILE A 101 -10.55 -8.64 -9.48
C ILE A 101 -10.44 -7.17 -9.10
N PHE A 102 -9.24 -6.70 -8.80
CA PHE A 102 -8.95 -5.29 -8.70
C PHE A 102 -7.62 -4.92 -9.34
N THR A 103 -7.53 -3.68 -9.84
CA THR A 103 -6.29 -3.08 -10.34
C THR A 103 -5.97 -1.85 -9.53
N VAL A 104 -4.70 -1.69 -9.17
CA VAL A 104 -4.17 -0.51 -8.50
C VAL A 104 -3.19 0.18 -9.42
N TRP A 105 -3.43 1.47 -9.65
CA TRP A 105 -2.54 2.39 -10.33
C TRP A 105 -2.32 3.62 -9.45
N MET A 106 -1.08 4.08 -9.36
CA MET A 106 -0.71 5.32 -8.67
C MET A 106 0.05 6.24 -9.62
N ALA A 107 -0.32 7.51 -9.61
CA ALA A 107 0.33 8.55 -10.37
C ALA A 107 1.48 9.17 -9.57
N GLU A 108 2.52 9.65 -10.27
CA GLU A 108 3.47 10.60 -9.70
C GLU A 108 2.85 12.00 -9.74
N GLN A 109 2.70 12.62 -8.57
CA GLN A 109 1.99 13.88 -8.42
C GLN A 109 2.78 14.89 -7.56
N GLY A 110 4.06 14.62 -7.30
CA GLY A 110 4.90 15.38 -6.37
C GLY A 110 4.33 15.44 -4.95
N THR A 111 4.74 16.44 -4.16
CA THR A 111 4.35 16.56 -2.74
C THR A 111 3.11 17.42 -2.50
N ALA A 112 2.27 17.62 -3.51
CA ALA A 112 1.03 18.38 -3.34
C ALA A 112 -0.04 17.51 -2.66
N ALA A 113 -0.73 18.07 -1.68
CA ALA A 113 -1.77 17.36 -0.95
C ALA A 113 -3.14 17.54 -1.62
N GLU A 114 -4.01 16.55 -1.44
CA GLU A 114 -5.41 16.53 -1.86
C GLU A 114 -5.63 16.55 -3.39
N ILE A 115 -4.68 15.99 -4.13
CA ILE A 115 -4.79 15.82 -5.58
C ILE A 115 -5.07 14.36 -5.96
N HIS A 116 -5.50 14.12 -7.19
CA HIS A 116 -5.78 12.77 -7.67
C HIS A 116 -4.46 11.99 -7.84
N GLY A 117 -4.20 11.07 -6.91
CA GLY A 117 -2.97 10.30 -6.80
C GLY A 117 -2.99 8.93 -7.47
N GLY A 118 -4.12 8.49 -8.00
CA GLY A 118 -4.25 7.15 -8.56
C GLY A 118 -5.68 6.66 -8.65
N LEU A 119 -5.84 5.39 -8.99
CA LEU A 119 -7.10 4.69 -9.14
C LEU A 119 -7.03 3.29 -8.55
N PHE A 120 -8.08 2.91 -7.83
CA PHE A 120 -8.42 1.51 -7.57
C PHE A 120 -9.62 1.14 -8.44
N THR A 121 -9.42 0.22 -9.36
CA THR A 121 -10.47 -0.29 -10.24
C THR A 121 -10.93 -1.64 -9.72
N TYR A 122 -12.11 -1.69 -9.11
CA TYR A 122 -12.73 -2.93 -8.63
C TYR A 122 -13.65 -3.53 -9.68
N GLY A 123 -13.61 -4.86 -9.82
CA GLY A 123 -14.42 -5.61 -10.78
C GLY A 123 -13.91 -5.60 -12.21
N GLY A 124 -12.72 -5.05 -12.47
CA GLY A 124 -12.17 -4.89 -13.80
C GLY A 124 -10.66 -4.63 -13.81
N ILE A 125 -10.12 -4.53 -15.02
CA ILE A 125 -8.71 -4.19 -15.27
C ILE A 125 -8.67 -2.75 -15.80
N ASP A 126 -7.79 -1.92 -15.24
CA ASP A 126 -7.54 -0.58 -15.77
C ASP A 126 -6.67 -0.65 -17.03
N THR A 127 -7.29 -0.59 -18.20
CA THR A 127 -6.58 -0.59 -19.49
C THR A 127 -6.22 0.81 -19.99
N MET A 128 -6.53 1.86 -19.22
CA MET A 128 -6.22 3.24 -19.59
C MET A 128 -4.88 3.68 -19.01
N ASN A 129 -4.61 3.30 -17.76
CA ASN A 129 -3.41 3.71 -17.03
C ASN A 129 -2.38 2.58 -16.87
N CYS A 130 -2.75 1.34 -17.19
CA CYS A 130 -1.86 0.19 -17.11
C CYS A 130 -1.65 -0.45 -18.49
N GLY A 131 -0.38 -0.70 -18.82
CA GLY A 131 0.03 -1.39 -20.03
C GLY A 131 -0.26 -2.89 -20.01
N PRO A 132 0.24 -3.64 -21.02
CA PRO A 132 0.14 -5.09 -21.01
C PRO A 132 0.87 -5.69 -19.81
N VAL A 133 0.38 -6.85 -19.34
CA VAL A 133 1.01 -7.60 -18.25
C VAL A 133 2.42 -8.00 -18.65
N ILE A 134 3.39 -7.65 -17.81
CA ILE A 134 4.81 -7.95 -18.01
C ILE A 134 5.29 -9.11 -17.14
N ALA A 135 4.60 -9.40 -16.05
CA ALA A 135 5.02 -10.43 -15.10
C ALA A 135 3.87 -10.97 -14.25
N TYR A 136 4.05 -12.21 -13.78
CA TYR A 136 3.15 -12.94 -12.90
C TYR A 136 3.94 -13.42 -11.69
N GLU A 137 3.48 -13.06 -10.49
CA GLU A 137 4.14 -13.41 -9.24
C GLU A 137 3.25 -14.28 -8.36
N PRO A 138 3.65 -15.52 -8.03
CA PRO A 138 2.87 -16.37 -7.16
C PRO A 138 2.85 -15.84 -5.73
N ILE A 139 1.66 -15.79 -5.14
CA ILE A 139 1.44 -15.38 -3.76
C ILE A 139 1.85 -16.52 -2.82
N VAL A 140 2.71 -16.19 -1.86
CA VAL A 140 3.33 -17.13 -0.92
C VAL A 140 2.43 -17.38 0.30
N SER A 141 1.50 -16.46 0.58
CA SER A 141 0.55 -16.54 1.69
C SER A 141 -0.82 -16.04 1.26
N SER A 142 -1.88 -16.83 1.40
CA SER A 142 -3.23 -16.38 1.03
C SER A 142 -3.80 -15.31 1.99
N THR A 143 -3.15 -15.06 3.12
CA THR A 143 -3.60 -14.06 4.11
C THR A 143 -2.90 -12.72 3.99
N HIS A 144 -1.80 -12.64 3.23
CA HIS A 144 -1.05 -11.41 3.01
C HIS A 144 -0.53 -11.49 1.58
N TYR A 145 -0.81 -10.51 0.71
CA TYR A 145 -0.37 -10.45 -0.69
C TYR A 145 1.16 -10.36 -0.81
N GLN A 146 1.82 -11.45 -0.43
CA GLN A 146 3.25 -11.56 -0.25
C GLN A 146 3.86 -12.34 -1.40
N LEU A 147 4.94 -11.80 -1.94
CA LEU A 147 5.74 -12.38 -3.00
C LEU A 147 7.13 -12.75 -2.50
N LYS A 148 7.79 -13.67 -3.21
CA LYS A 148 9.18 -14.08 -2.93
C LYS A 148 10.12 -13.20 -3.73
N MET A 149 10.93 -12.44 -3.02
CA MET A 149 12.00 -11.66 -3.62
C MET A 149 13.33 -12.38 -3.38
N SER A 150 14.14 -12.55 -4.41
CA SER A 150 15.42 -13.28 -4.36
C SER A 150 16.65 -12.38 -4.30
N ALA A 151 16.54 -11.15 -4.81
CA ALA A 151 17.61 -10.17 -4.73
C ALA A 151 17.06 -8.74 -4.80
N ILE A 152 17.86 -7.80 -4.31
CA ILE A 152 17.69 -6.37 -4.57
C ILE A 152 19.02 -5.82 -5.08
N GLU A 153 18.98 -4.95 -6.09
CA GLU A 153 20.17 -4.40 -6.74
C GLU A 153 20.05 -2.88 -6.92
N MET A 154 21.16 -2.17 -6.76
CA MET A 154 21.30 -0.77 -7.11
C MET A 154 22.77 -0.46 -7.41
N ARG A 155 23.04 0.08 -8.61
CA ARG A 155 24.41 0.40 -9.07
C ARG A 155 25.33 -0.83 -8.98
N ASN A 156 26.34 -0.76 -8.10
CA ASN A 156 27.32 -1.81 -7.87
C ASN A 156 27.02 -2.64 -6.61
N TYR A 157 25.89 -2.39 -5.95
CA TYR A 157 25.47 -3.13 -4.78
C TYR A 157 24.39 -4.15 -5.16
N THR A 158 24.65 -5.41 -4.85
CA THR A 158 23.72 -6.52 -5.03
C THR A 158 23.58 -7.24 -3.69
N HIS A 159 22.34 -7.47 -3.27
CA HIS A 159 22.03 -8.27 -2.09
C HIS A 159 21.12 -9.43 -2.46
N SER A 160 21.70 -10.62 -2.58
CA SER A 160 20.97 -11.84 -2.91
C SER A 160 20.60 -12.61 -1.64
N LYS A 161 19.33 -12.54 -1.26
CA LYS A 161 18.72 -13.34 -0.20
C LYS A 161 17.22 -13.44 -0.45
N VAL A 162 16.66 -14.62 -0.20
CA VAL A 162 15.22 -14.81 -0.31
C VAL A 162 14.52 -14.15 0.86
N TYR A 163 13.63 -13.21 0.55
CA TYR A 163 12.76 -12.51 1.48
C TYR A 163 11.29 -12.68 1.08
N LYS A 164 10.40 -12.50 2.06
CA LYS A 164 9.00 -12.22 1.77
C LYS A 164 8.84 -10.72 1.66
N ALA A 165 8.27 -10.27 0.55
CA ALA A 165 7.93 -8.88 0.32
C ALA A 165 6.41 -8.74 0.20
N VAL A 166 5.86 -7.60 0.63
CA VAL A 166 4.45 -7.25 0.40
C VAL A 166 4.37 -6.02 -0.48
N VAL A 167 3.43 -5.97 -1.42
CA VAL A 167 3.10 -4.73 -2.14
C VAL A 167 2.04 -3.99 -1.34
N ASP A 168 2.36 -2.81 -0.88
CA ASP A 168 1.58 -2.11 0.14
C ASP A 168 1.28 -0.68 -0.26
N THR A 169 0.04 -0.46 -0.68
CA THR A 169 -0.51 0.85 -1.04
C THR A 169 -0.70 1.78 0.17
N GLY A 170 -0.68 1.22 1.39
CA GLY A 170 -0.73 1.96 2.64
C GLY A 170 0.65 2.44 3.13
N THR A 171 1.74 1.99 2.50
CA THR A 171 3.10 2.40 2.88
C THR A 171 3.70 3.37 1.83
N PRO A 172 4.08 4.59 2.24
CA PRO A 172 4.55 5.63 1.33
C PRO A 172 5.95 5.40 0.74
N LEU A 173 6.74 4.54 1.37
CA LEU A 173 8.17 4.33 1.08
C LEU A 173 8.47 2.85 0.84
N ILE A 174 9.64 2.54 0.26
CA ILE A 174 10.15 1.17 0.23
C ILE A 174 10.81 0.83 1.57
N GLY A 175 10.33 -0.21 2.23
CA GLY A 175 10.85 -0.65 3.52
C GLY A 175 11.66 -1.93 3.40
N GLY A 176 12.75 -2.05 4.17
CA GLY A 176 13.54 -3.28 4.22
C GLY A 176 14.43 -3.39 5.47
N PRO A 177 15.20 -4.48 5.62
CA PRO A 177 16.09 -4.66 6.76
C PRO A 177 17.13 -3.55 6.84
N LYS A 178 17.28 -2.94 8.02
CA LYS A 178 18.16 -1.79 8.27
C LYS A 178 19.56 -1.88 7.66
N VAL A 179 20.22 -3.03 7.79
CA VAL A 179 21.58 -3.24 7.26
C VAL A 179 21.59 -3.15 5.72
N VAL A 180 20.57 -3.69 5.06
CA VAL A 180 20.45 -3.67 3.59
C VAL A 180 20.07 -2.26 3.12
N ILE A 181 19.11 -1.62 3.80
CA ILE A 181 18.68 -0.23 3.53
C ILE A 181 19.85 0.74 3.65
N GLN A 182 20.71 0.59 4.66
CA GLN A 182 21.90 1.43 4.80
C GLN A 182 22.86 1.23 3.62
N LYS A 183 23.08 -0.01 3.15
CA LYS A 183 23.94 -0.28 1.99
C LYS A 183 23.36 0.28 0.69
N PHE A 184 22.04 0.25 0.53
CA PHE A 184 21.33 0.92 -0.56
C PHE A 184 21.52 2.43 -0.53
N ALA A 185 21.34 3.05 0.65
CA ALA A 185 21.59 4.46 0.83
C ALA A 185 23.04 4.83 0.49
N ASP A 186 24.01 4.05 0.96
CA ASP A 186 25.44 4.26 0.66
C ASP A 186 25.70 4.18 -0.86
N ALA A 187 25.15 3.15 -1.53
CA ALA A 187 25.27 2.97 -2.98
C ALA A 187 24.63 4.12 -3.77
N ALA A 188 23.50 4.64 -3.31
CA ALA A 188 22.83 5.81 -3.88
C ALA A 188 23.59 7.12 -3.63
N GLY A 189 24.56 7.14 -2.71
CA GLY A 189 25.18 8.37 -2.21
C GLY A 189 24.23 9.19 -1.32
N ALA A 190 23.24 8.54 -0.72
CA ALA A 190 22.28 9.15 0.18
C ALA A 190 22.78 9.13 1.63
N VAL A 191 22.45 10.17 2.39
CA VAL A 191 22.90 10.35 3.79
C VAL A 191 21.70 10.44 4.70
N TYR A 192 21.70 9.68 5.80
CA TYR A 192 20.63 9.71 6.77
C TYR A 192 20.52 11.08 7.43
N ASN A 193 19.33 11.66 7.46
CA ASN A 193 19.06 12.90 8.16
C ASN A 193 18.21 12.63 9.41
N ALA A 194 18.81 12.78 10.58
CA ALA A 194 18.14 12.49 11.86
C ALA A 194 17.03 13.51 12.20
N THR A 195 17.07 14.72 11.63
CA THR A 195 16.03 15.74 11.85
C THR A 195 14.75 15.41 11.08
N ASP A 196 14.91 15.03 9.81
CA ASP A 196 13.81 14.70 8.90
C ASP A 196 13.40 13.21 9.00
N ASN A 197 14.17 12.40 9.77
CA ASN A 197 14.00 10.96 9.96
C ASN A 197 13.95 10.15 8.65
N ILE A 198 14.71 10.58 7.64
CA ILE A 198 14.73 9.99 6.29
C ILE A 198 16.09 10.25 5.62
N TYR A 199 16.44 9.44 4.62
CA TYR A 199 17.67 9.63 3.83
C TYR A 199 17.52 10.80 2.84
N ARG A 200 18.54 11.67 2.79
CA ARG A 200 18.66 12.72 1.78
C ARG A 200 19.50 12.24 0.62
N ILE A 201 19.05 12.54 -0.60
CA ILE A 201 19.73 12.17 -1.84
C ILE A 201 19.90 13.40 -2.73
N ASN A 202 20.87 13.34 -3.66
CA ASN A 202 21.00 14.36 -4.69
C ASN A 202 19.77 14.32 -5.62
N CYS A 203 19.10 15.47 -5.79
CA CYS A 203 17.92 15.62 -6.65
C CYS A 203 18.12 15.18 -8.11
N ASN A 204 19.37 15.19 -8.58
CA ASN A 204 19.74 14.88 -9.96
C ASN A 204 20.30 13.46 -10.13
N ALA A 205 20.31 12.64 -9.07
CA ALA A 205 20.76 11.25 -9.14
C ALA A 205 19.74 10.40 -9.95
N SER A 206 19.91 10.35 -11.27
CA SER A 206 18.97 9.72 -12.21
C SER A 206 19.60 8.57 -13.00
N ASP A 207 20.85 8.24 -12.71
CA ASP A 207 21.68 7.28 -13.44
C ASP A 207 21.48 5.83 -12.98
N SER A 208 20.45 5.54 -12.19
CA SER A 208 20.27 4.22 -11.57
C SER A 208 18.80 3.92 -11.30
N THR A 209 18.52 2.63 -11.14
CA THR A 209 17.23 2.07 -10.75
C THR A 209 17.36 1.37 -9.40
N LEU A 210 16.22 1.17 -8.72
CA LEU A 210 16.11 0.20 -7.64
C LEU A 210 15.50 -1.08 -8.20
N ASP A 211 16.30 -2.13 -8.28
CA ASP A 211 15.90 -3.36 -8.95
C ASP A 211 15.47 -4.41 -7.91
N PHE A 212 14.23 -4.86 -8.01
CA PHE A 212 13.68 -5.94 -7.19
C PHE A 212 13.56 -7.20 -8.03
N VAL A 213 14.26 -8.27 -7.64
CA VAL A 213 14.31 -9.52 -8.39
C VAL A 213 13.43 -10.57 -7.71
N THR A 214 12.54 -11.18 -8.49
CA THR A 214 11.54 -12.15 -8.03
C THR A 214 11.57 -13.37 -8.95
N GLY A 215 12.28 -14.41 -8.54
CA GLY A 215 12.44 -15.62 -9.36
C GLY A 215 13.12 -15.33 -10.70
N LYS A 216 12.32 -15.17 -11.77
CA LYS A 216 12.79 -14.86 -13.14
C LYS A 216 12.55 -13.40 -13.57
N ASN A 217 11.76 -12.65 -12.81
CA ASN A 217 11.38 -11.29 -13.15
C ASN A 217 12.25 -10.28 -12.40
N MET A 218 12.50 -9.14 -13.03
CA MET A 218 13.22 -8.01 -12.45
C MET A 218 12.36 -6.76 -12.63
N TYR A 219 12.14 -6.05 -11.53
CA TYR A 219 11.36 -4.82 -11.49
C TYR A 219 12.29 -3.65 -11.19
N ALA A 220 12.62 -2.89 -12.22
CA ALA A 220 13.46 -1.70 -12.12
C ALA A 220 12.61 -0.46 -11.81
N VAL A 221 12.68 0.04 -10.58
CA VAL A 221 12.01 1.29 -10.19
C VAL A 221 12.91 2.46 -10.53
N GLU A 222 12.43 3.36 -11.39
CA GLU A 222 13.20 4.51 -11.85
C GLU A 222 13.32 5.61 -10.80
N ALA A 223 14.37 6.44 -10.93
CA ALA A 223 14.65 7.54 -10.02
C ALA A 223 13.50 8.55 -9.87
N ALA A 224 12.67 8.71 -10.90
CA ALA A 224 11.47 9.54 -10.82
C ALA A 224 10.49 9.08 -9.73
N ASN A 225 10.46 7.78 -9.41
CA ASN A 225 9.53 7.20 -8.46
C ASN A 225 10.09 7.10 -7.03
N TYR A 226 11.41 6.99 -6.86
CA TYR A 226 12.03 6.86 -5.53
C TYR A 226 12.74 8.13 -5.02
N ILE A 227 12.83 9.20 -5.82
CA ILE A 227 13.35 10.50 -5.38
C ILE A 227 12.19 11.45 -5.13
N LEU A 228 11.86 11.66 -3.85
CA LEU A 228 10.80 12.56 -3.44
C LEU A 228 11.32 14.01 -3.49
N LYS A 229 10.80 14.80 -4.44
CA LYS A 229 11.23 16.18 -4.68
C LYS A 229 10.33 17.17 -3.94
N SER A 230 10.88 17.86 -2.95
CA SER A 230 10.26 19.01 -2.29
C SER A 230 11.24 20.19 -2.28
N LYS A 231 11.33 20.97 -1.19
CA LYS A 231 12.43 21.95 -0.97
C LYS A 231 13.81 21.29 -0.89
N LYS A 232 13.83 20.00 -0.55
CA LYS A 232 14.98 19.10 -0.51
C LYS A 232 14.56 17.79 -1.20
N CYS A 233 15.52 16.96 -1.60
CA CYS A 233 15.23 15.64 -2.13
C CYS A 233 15.52 14.54 -1.11
N TYR A 234 14.57 13.61 -1.02
CA TYR A 234 14.63 12.48 -0.11
C TYR A 234 14.60 11.17 -0.89
N PHE A 235 15.33 10.19 -0.37
CA PHE A 235 15.32 8.86 -0.91
C PHE A 235 14.16 8.10 -0.28
N ALA A 236 13.25 7.57 -1.10
CA ALA A 236 12.00 6.97 -0.68
C ALA A 236 12.18 5.56 -0.06
N ILE A 237 13.09 5.44 0.91
CA ILE A 237 13.41 4.19 1.60
C ILE A 237 13.41 4.39 3.12
N PHE A 238 13.05 3.35 3.85
CA PHE A 238 13.12 3.33 5.31
C PHE A 238 13.53 1.97 5.86
N SER A 239 14.07 1.99 7.08
CA SER A 239 14.44 0.78 7.79
C SER A 239 13.23 0.18 8.51
N LEU A 240 12.95 -1.09 8.26
CA LEU A 240 12.01 -1.91 9.01
C LEU A 240 12.79 -2.73 10.06
N GLU A 241 12.36 -2.63 11.31
CA GLU A 241 12.83 -3.49 12.41
C GLU A 241 11.61 -4.26 12.95
N TRP A 242 11.42 -5.50 12.49
CA TRP A 242 10.39 -6.41 12.99
C TRP A 242 11.02 -7.53 13.82
N PRO A 243 10.65 -7.72 15.10
CA PRO A 243 11.23 -8.75 15.97
C PRO A 243 10.64 -10.17 15.75
N GLY A 244 9.98 -10.46 14.62
CA GLY A 244 9.22 -11.70 14.45
C GLY A 244 8.85 -12.08 13.00
N PHE A 245 7.72 -12.79 12.84
CA PHE A 245 7.20 -13.31 11.56
C PHE A 245 6.40 -12.23 10.81
N GLY A 246 7.07 -11.35 10.07
CA GLY A 246 6.46 -10.37 9.15
C GLY A 246 7.19 -10.36 7.80
N PRO A 247 6.63 -9.74 6.74
CA PRO A 247 7.38 -9.55 5.51
C PRO A 247 8.60 -8.66 5.82
N GLU A 248 9.79 -9.12 5.43
CA GLU A 248 11.01 -8.36 5.67
C GLU A 248 11.12 -7.14 4.75
N TRP A 249 10.30 -7.08 3.70
CA TRP A 249 10.25 -6.00 2.73
C TRP A 249 8.83 -5.51 2.48
N VAL A 250 8.72 -4.20 2.29
CA VAL A 250 7.49 -3.51 1.88
C VAL A 250 7.79 -2.74 0.61
N LEU A 251 7.11 -3.10 -0.48
CA LEU A 251 7.16 -2.42 -1.77
C LEU A 251 6.02 -1.40 -1.78
N GLY A 252 6.33 -0.20 -1.30
CA GLY A 252 5.37 0.90 -1.18
C GLY A 252 5.15 1.69 -2.47
N THR A 253 4.65 2.91 -2.32
CA THR A 253 4.29 3.84 -3.41
C THR A 253 5.30 3.94 -4.55
N PRO A 254 6.64 4.04 -4.33
CA PRO A 254 7.60 4.10 -5.44
C PRO A 254 7.50 2.92 -6.40
N PHE A 255 7.26 1.72 -5.88
CA PHE A 255 7.09 0.52 -6.71
C PHE A 255 5.76 0.55 -7.46
N ILE A 256 4.68 0.91 -6.76
CA ILE A 256 3.30 0.90 -7.28
C ILE A 256 3.08 1.99 -8.36
N ARG A 257 3.83 3.10 -8.28
CA ARG A 257 3.83 4.13 -9.33
C ARG A 257 4.43 3.65 -10.63
N GLN A 258 5.49 2.85 -10.56
CA GLN A 258 6.13 2.28 -11.74
C GLN A 258 5.32 1.11 -12.31
N PHE A 259 4.74 0.29 -11.42
CA PHE A 259 4.08 -0.95 -11.78
C PHE A 259 2.65 -1.01 -11.24
N CYS A 260 1.67 -1.04 -12.14
CA CYS A 260 0.32 -1.40 -11.76
C CYS A 260 0.29 -2.82 -11.20
N SER A 261 -0.49 -3.01 -10.13
CA SER A 261 -0.77 -4.35 -9.60
C SER A 261 -2.20 -4.75 -9.95
N ILE A 262 -2.35 -5.97 -10.48
CA ILE A 262 -3.64 -6.55 -10.83
C ILE A 262 -3.77 -7.84 -10.01
N SER A 263 -4.87 -7.96 -9.28
CA SER A 263 -5.12 -9.10 -8.40
C SER A 263 -6.49 -9.69 -8.67
N ASP A 264 -6.54 -10.92 -9.19
CA ASP A 264 -7.74 -11.76 -9.19
C ASP A 264 -7.72 -12.61 -7.92
N ILE A 265 -8.65 -12.36 -6.99
CA ILE A 265 -8.72 -13.01 -5.68
C ILE A 265 -8.91 -14.53 -5.80
N ARG A 266 -9.43 -15.01 -6.93
CA ARG A 266 -9.56 -16.46 -7.20
C ARG A 266 -8.23 -17.10 -7.56
N GLN A 267 -7.30 -16.30 -8.07
CA GLN A 267 -5.96 -16.72 -8.43
C GLN A 267 -5.01 -16.48 -7.25
N LYS A 268 -3.96 -17.29 -7.18
CA LYS A 268 -2.93 -17.16 -6.13
C LYS A 268 -1.71 -16.46 -6.67
N GLU A 269 -1.91 -15.41 -7.46
CA GLU A 269 -0.85 -14.64 -8.09
C GLU A 269 -1.24 -13.17 -8.21
N ILE A 270 -0.22 -12.32 -8.32
CA ILE A 270 -0.33 -10.89 -8.63
C ILE A 270 0.26 -10.71 -10.02
N GLU A 271 -0.47 -10.04 -10.90
CA GLU A 271 0.02 -9.65 -12.20
C GLU A 271 0.55 -8.20 -12.12
N PHE A 272 1.67 -7.94 -12.76
CA PHE A 272 2.24 -6.60 -12.86
C PHE A 272 2.28 -6.13 -14.31
N SER A 273 1.91 -4.86 -14.49
CA SER A 273 2.02 -4.12 -15.76
C SER A 273 2.82 -2.84 -15.53
N LEU A 274 3.42 -2.29 -16.59
CA LEU A 274 3.95 -0.92 -16.53
C LEU A 274 2.80 0.08 -16.39
N SER A 275 3.01 1.09 -15.54
CA SER A 275 2.19 2.30 -15.50
C SER A 275 2.41 3.12 -16.77
N LEU A 276 1.35 3.70 -17.34
CA LEU A 276 1.35 4.48 -18.60
C LEU A 276 1.42 5.99 -18.38
#